data_AF-A0A959VHF4-F1
#
_entry.id   AF-A0A959VHF4-F1
#
_cell.length_a   1.000
_cell.length_b   1.000
_cell.length_c   1.000
_cell.angle_alpha   90.00
_cell.angle_beta   90.00
_cell.angle_gamma   90.00
#
_symmetry.space_group_name_H-M   'P 1'
#
loop_
_entity.id
_entity.type
_entity.pdbx_description
1 polymer ?
#
loop_
_entity_poly.entity_id
_entity_poly.type
_entity_poly.pdbx_seq_one_letter_code
_entity_poly.pdbx_strand_id
1 'polypeptide(L)'
;MHLARAMHIASIFTPLWVPFVVWILTPKQMKFLRAHARLAAFDGIIWKAIFLVLAVISLTITIITLIHHFSTQWQDFEWSQVIWRVVISLLVLGTLFTVNLVQSIKQAFDAKKGLWPKREQKLLAKGHAVLESESIRDPHI
;
A
#
# COMPACT_ATOMS: atom_id res chain seq x y z
N MET A 1 13.05 16.08 -5.14
CA MET A 1 12.25 15.19 -6.02
C MET A 1 12.78 13.76 -6.13
N HIS A 2 14.10 13.52 -6.22
CA HIS A 2 14.66 12.15 -6.30
C HIS A 2 14.42 11.29 -5.05
N LEU A 3 14.45 11.91 -3.85
CA LEU A 3 14.26 11.23 -2.57
C LEU A 3 12.88 10.56 -2.42
N ALA A 4 11.81 11.24 -2.87
CA ALA A 4 10.44 10.73 -2.77
C ALA A 4 10.22 9.49 -3.66
N ARG A 5 10.91 9.41 -4.80
CA ARG A 5 10.83 8.27 -5.72
C ARG A 5 11.61 7.07 -5.20
N ALA A 6 12.81 7.32 -4.67
CA ALA A 6 13.61 6.30 -4.00
C ALA A 6 12.86 5.71 -2.78
N MET A 7 12.18 6.55 -1.98
CA MET A 7 11.33 6.10 -0.89
C MET A 7 10.18 5.21 -1.34
N HIS A 8 9.46 5.60 -2.39
CA HIS A 8 8.27 4.86 -2.82
C HIS A 8 8.63 3.50 -3.41
N ILE A 9 9.79 3.40 -4.07
CA ILE A 9 10.33 2.13 -4.57
C ILE A 9 10.89 1.32 -3.40
N ALA A 10 11.62 1.94 -2.47
CA ALA A 10 12.12 1.28 -1.28
C ALA A 10 10.97 0.71 -0.43
N SER A 11 9.83 1.40 -0.29
CA SER A 11 8.67 0.90 0.46
C SER A 11 7.97 -0.29 -0.18
N ILE A 12 8.25 -0.60 -1.46
CA ILE A 12 7.77 -1.84 -2.11
C ILE A 12 8.57 -3.03 -1.57
N PHE A 13 9.87 -2.85 -1.30
CA PHE A 13 10.79 -3.91 -0.86
C PHE A 13 11.08 -3.90 0.64
N THR A 14 10.68 -2.85 1.36
CA THR A 14 10.94 -2.71 2.79
C THR A 14 9.65 -2.74 3.61
N PRO A 15 9.68 -3.29 4.83
CA PRO A 15 8.49 -3.37 5.66
C PRO A 15 8.07 -1.98 6.17
N LEU A 16 6.78 -1.84 6.53
CA LEU A 16 6.04 -0.66 7.03
C LEU A 16 6.83 0.41 7.81
N TRP A 17 7.94 0.03 8.47
CA TRP A 17 8.80 0.95 9.21
C TRP A 17 9.44 2.02 8.33
N VAL A 18 9.81 1.75 7.07
CA VAL A 18 10.45 2.78 6.23
C VAL A 18 9.56 4.01 5.96
N PRO A 19 8.32 3.89 5.46
CA PRO A 19 7.43 5.05 5.31
C PRO A 19 7.11 5.73 6.65
N PHE A 20 7.04 4.97 7.75
CA PHE A 20 6.80 5.51 9.09
C PHE A 20 7.98 6.32 9.62
N VAL A 21 9.20 5.81 9.46
CA VAL A 21 10.46 6.47 9.82
C VAL A 21 10.63 7.75 9.03
N VAL A 22 10.33 7.75 7.72
CA VAL A 22 10.41 8.99 6.94
C VAL A 22 9.32 9.98 7.33
N TRP A 23 8.11 9.55 7.67
CA TRP A 23 7.08 10.45 8.18
C TRP A 23 7.50 11.16 9.48
N ILE A 24 8.23 10.47 10.37
CA ILE A 24 8.77 11.02 11.61
C ILE A 24 9.95 11.97 11.34
N LEU A 25 10.87 11.59 10.44
CA LEU A 25 12.08 12.34 10.15
C LEU A 25 11.86 13.53 9.21
N THR A 26 10.73 13.60 8.50
CA THR A 26 10.44 14.70 7.57
C THR A 26 9.96 15.94 8.33
N PRO A 27 10.62 17.10 8.18
CA PRO A 27 10.20 18.35 8.82
C PRO A 27 8.78 18.76 8.43
N LYS A 28 8.02 19.32 9.39
CA LYS A 28 6.60 19.76 9.20
C LYS A 28 6.40 20.73 8.03
N GLN A 29 7.46 21.40 7.60
CA GLN A 29 7.47 22.39 6.53
C GLN A 29 7.32 21.75 5.14
N MET A 30 7.71 20.48 4.97
CA MET A 30 7.52 19.72 3.73
C MET A 30 6.17 19.01 3.71
N LYS A 31 5.08 19.80 3.71
CA LYS A 31 3.68 19.31 3.73
C LYS A 31 3.42 18.22 2.68
N PHE A 32 3.93 18.42 1.46
CA PHE A 32 3.82 17.48 0.34
C PHE A 32 4.46 16.11 0.61
N LEU A 33 5.68 16.09 1.17
CA LEU A 33 6.42 14.84 1.43
C LEU A 33 5.77 14.05 2.58
N ARG A 34 5.26 14.76 3.59
CA ARG A 34 4.57 14.17 4.75
C ARG A 34 3.22 13.56 4.37
N ALA A 35 2.49 14.18 3.46
CA ALA A 35 1.25 13.65 2.90
C ALA A 35 1.46 12.39 2.07
N HIS A 36 2.53 12.39 1.26
CA HIS A 36 2.94 11.22 0.49
C HIS A 36 3.29 10.04 1.37
N ALA A 37 4.06 10.28 2.44
CA ALA A 37 4.43 9.24 3.41
C ALA A 37 3.21 8.65 4.14
N ARG A 38 2.23 9.50 4.52
CA ARG A 38 1.01 9.03 5.20
C ARG A 38 0.12 8.19 4.28
N LEU A 39 -0.04 8.59 3.03
CA LEU A 39 -0.84 7.83 2.06
C LEU A 39 -0.19 6.48 1.74
N ALA A 40 1.13 6.48 1.50
CA ALA A 40 1.90 5.25 1.27
C ALA A 40 1.85 4.30 2.48
N ALA A 41 1.88 4.85 3.71
CA ALA A 41 1.70 4.05 4.92
C ALA A 41 0.30 3.43 5.00
N PHE A 42 -0.75 4.19 4.64
CA PHE A 42 -2.13 3.69 4.69
C PHE A 42 -2.40 2.61 3.63
N ASP A 43 -1.95 2.82 2.40
CA ASP A 43 -2.03 1.80 1.33
C ASP A 43 -1.23 0.55 1.73
N GLY A 44 -0.05 0.73 2.33
CA GLY A 44 0.75 -0.37 2.87
C GLY A 44 0.05 -1.16 3.99
N ILE A 45 -0.71 -0.49 4.86
CA ILE A 45 -1.51 -1.15 5.91
C ILE A 45 -2.64 -1.97 5.29
N ILE A 46 -3.37 -1.41 4.31
CA ILE A 46 -4.50 -2.10 3.65
C ILE A 46 -4.00 -3.39 2.98
N TRP A 47 -2.94 -3.31 2.17
CA TRP A 47 -2.38 -4.47 1.51
C TRP A 47 -1.91 -5.53 2.51
N LYS A 48 -1.24 -5.12 3.58
CA LYS A 48 -0.79 -6.05 4.63
C LYS A 48 -1.95 -6.69 5.39
N ALA A 49 -3.04 -5.97 5.63
CA ALA A 49 -4.25 -6.53 6.23
C ALA A 49 -4.87 -7.59 5.31
N ILE A 50 -4.95 -7.33 4.00
CA ILE A 50 -5.43 -8.32 3.01
C ILE A 50 -4.52 -9.55 3.02
N PHE A 51 -3.20 -9.38 2.98
CA PHE A 51 -2.25 -10.49 3.06
C PHE A 51 -2.37 -11.28 4.36
N LEU A 52 -2.58 -10.60 5.50
CA LEU A 52 -2.77 -11.26 6.80
C LEU A 52 -4.03 -12.13 6.80
N VAL A 53 -5.16 -11.61 6.31
CA VAL A 53 -6.41 -12.37 6.21
C VAL A 53 -6.21 -13.61 5.34
N LEU A 54 -5.57 -13.46 4.18
CA LEU A 54 -5.30 -14.59 3.28
C LEU A 54 -4.35 -15.62 3.92
N ALA A 55 -3.34 -15.17 4.66
CA ALA A 55 -2.42 -16.05 5.38
C ALA A 55 -3.15 -16.83 6.48
N VAL A 56 -4.03 -16.18 7.25
CA VAL A 56 -4.83 -16.83 8.30
C VAL A 56 -5.78 -17.87 7.71
N ILE A 57 -6.45 -17.54 6.59
CA ILE A 57 -7.32 -18.49 5.89
C ILE A 57 -6.50 -19.68 5.38
N SER A 58 -5.39 -19.43 4.69
CA SER A 58 -4.51 -20.48 4.16
C SER A 58 -3.98 -21.40 5.26
N LEU A 59 -3.56 -20.84 6.40
CA LEU A 59 -3.10 -21.59 7.55
C LEU A 59 -4.22 -22.44 8.17
N THR A 60 -5.40 -21.86 8.36
CA THR A 60 -6.58 -22.58 8.89
C THR A 60 -6.92 -23.80 8.03
N ILE A 61 -6.97 -23.62 6.71
CA ILE A 61 -7.26 -24.72 5.77
C ILE A 61 -6.13 -25.76 5.82
N THR A 62 -4.87 -25.35 5.99
CA THR A 62 -3.74 -26.27 6.13
C THR A 62 -3.85 -27.11 7.41
N ILE A 63 -4.18 -26.48 8.54
CA ILE A 63 -4.37 -27.17 9.83
C ILE A 63 -5.51 -28.18 9.74
N ILE A 64 -6.68 -27.78 9.21
CA ILE A 64 -7.84 -28.68 9.06
C ILE A 64 -7.49 -29.90 8.21
N THR A 65 -6.82 -29.68 7.07
CA THR A 65 -6.41 -30.77 6.17
C THR A 65 -5.37 -31.69 6.81
N LEU A 66 -4.44 -31.14 7.58
CA LEU A 66 -3.45 -31.93 8.31
C LEU A 66 -4.12 -32.80 9.38
N ILE A 67 -5.05 -32.24 10.16
CA ILE A 67 -5.83 -32.98 11.15
C ILE A 67 -6.62 -34.11 10.47
N HIS A 68 -7.23 -33.83 9.33
CA HIS A 68 -7.97 -34.83 8.57
C HIS A 68 -7.08 -36.00 8.12
N HIS A 69 -5.96 -35.73 7.45
CA HIS A 69 -5.03 -36.79 7.03
C HIS A 69 -4.42 -37.55 8.21
N PHE A 70 -4.18 -36.86 9.33
CA PHE A 70 -3.70 -37.53 10.54
C PHE A 70 -4.76 -38.49 11.09
N SER A 71 -6.04 -38.10 11.09
CA SER A 71 -7.15 -38.94 11.54
C SER A 71 -7.44 -40.13 10.61
N THR A 72 -7.20 -40.00 9.31
CA THR A 72 -7.39 -41.08 8.31
C THR A 72 -6.12 -41.91 8.05
N GLN A 73 -5.09 -41.77 8.90
CA GLN A 73 -3.80 -42.45 8.74
C GLN A 73 -3.19 -42.27 7.34
N TRP A 74 -3.37 -41.10 6.74
CA TRP A 74 -2.85 -40.73 5.43
C TRP A 74 -3.39 -41.57 4.25
N GLN A 75 -4.48 -42.32 4.43
CA GLN A 75 -5.06 -43.13 3.35
C GLN A 75 -5.57 -42.29 2.18
N ASP A 76 -6.15 -41.12 2.46
CA ASP A 76 -6.68 -40.19 1.45
C ASP A 76 -5.65 -39.15 0.98
N PHE A 77 -4.36 -39.35 1.28
CA PHE A 77 -3.34 -38.39 0.92
C PHE A 77 -2.98 -38.47 -0.57
N GLU A 78 -3.18 -37.36 -1.28
CA GLU A 78 -2.70 -37.21 -2.64
C GLU A 78 -1.79 -35.99 -2.81
N TRP A 79 -0.62 -36.21 -3.41
CA TRP A 79 0.31 -35.13 -3.77
C TRP A 79 -0.31 -34.07 -4.69
N SER A 80 -1.29 -34.47 -5.51
CA SER A 80 -2.06 -33.60 -6.38
C SER A 80 -2.67 -32.41 -5.60
N GLN A 81 -3.23 -32.67 -4.42
CA GLN A 81 -3.91 -31.67 -3.59
C GLN A 81 -2.92 -30.64 -3.03
N VAL A 82 -1.72 -31.09 -2.65
CA VAL A 82 -0.64 -30.20 -2.16
C VAL A 82 -0.14 -29.32 -3.30
N ILE A 83 0.13 -29.90 -4.46
CA ILE A 83 0.59 -29.18 -5.65
C ILE A 83 -0.42 -28.11 -6.04
N TRP A 84 -1.71 -28.46 -6.15
CA TRP A 84 -2.76 -27.51 -6.50
C TRP A 84 -2.88 -26.37 -5.48
N ARG A 85 -2.75 -26.65 -4.19
CA ARG A 85 -2.74 -25.61 -3.16
C ARG A 85 -1.57 -24.64 -3.31
N VAL A 86 -0.38 -25.16 -3.58
CA VAL A 86 0.81 -24.33 -3.81
C VAL A 86 0.60 -23.46 -5.05
N VAL A 87 0.14 -24.06 -6.16
CA VAL A 87 -0.14 -23.33 -7.41
C VAL A 87 -1.18 -22.23 -7.20
N ILE A 88 -2.31 -22.53 -6.54
CA ILE A 88 -3.35 -21.54 -6.25
C ILE A 88 -2.81 -20.43 -5.34
N SER A 89 -2.05 -20.79 -4.30
CA SER A 89 -1.45 -19.81 -3.39
C SER A 89 -0.48 -18.88 -4.13
N LEU A 90 0.36 -19.42 -5.00
CA LEU A 90 1.27 -18.64 -5.83
C LEU A 90 0.53 -17.74 -6.83
N LEU A 91 -0.55 -18.23 -7.45
CA LEU A 91 -1.37 -17.43 -8.36
C LEU A 91 -2.05 -16.27 -7.63
N VAL A 92 -2.64 -16.51 -6.45
CA VAL A 92 -3.28 -15.47 -5.63
C VAL A 92 -2.25 -14.45 -5.16
N LEU A 93 -1.15 -14.90 -4.54
CA LEU A 93 -0.10 -14.02 -4.04
C LEU A 93 0.57 -13.23 -5.18
N GLY A 94 0.88 -13.89 -6.29
CA GLY A 94 1.49 -13.28 -7.48
C GLY A 94 0.58 -12.23 -8.11
N THR A 95 -0.73 -12.49 -8.19
CA THR A 95 -1.71 -11.52 -8.70
C THR A 95 -1.80 -10.30 -7.79
N LEU A 96 -1.95 -10.49 -6.48
CA LEU A 96 -2.03 -9.39 -5.51
C LEU A 96 -0.74 -8.56 -5.49
N PHE A 97 0.41 -9.22 -5.53
CA PHE A 97 1.70 -8.54 -5.62
C PHE A 97 1.81 -7.72 -6.90
N THR A 98 1.41 -8.28 -8.04
CA THR A 98 1.45 -7.58 -9.34
C THR A 98 0.53 -6.37 -9.34
N VAL A 99 -0.70 -6.50 -8.83
CA VAL A 99 -1.64 -5.39 -8.71
C VAL A 99 -1.08 -4.29 -7.81
N ASN A 100 -0.55 -4.64 -6.64
CA ASN A 100 0.08 -3.68 -5.73
C ASN A 100 1.29 -2.98 -6.39
N LEU A 101 2.12 -3.72 -7.13
CA LEU A 101 3.26 -3.18 -7.84
C LEU A 101 2.82 -2.19 -8.94
N VAL A 102 1.83 -2.54 -9.76
CA VAL A 102 1.29 -1.66 -10.81
C VAL A 102 0.70 -0.39 -10.20
N GLN A 103 -0.06 -0.51 -9.11
CA GLN A 103 -0.61 0.65 -8.39
C GLN A 103 0.52 1.54 -7.84
N SER A 104 1.53 0.96 -7.21
CA SER A 104 2.67 1.69 -6.66
C SER A 104 3.48 2.41 -7.75
N ILE A 105 3.69 1.76 -8.91
CA ILE A 105 4.35 2.37 -10.06
C ILE A 105 3.54 3.56 -10.58
N LYS A 106 2.22 3.38 -10.75
CA LYS A 106 1.33 4.46 -11.20
C LYS A 106 1.35 5.65 -10.24
N GLN A 107 1.28 5.40 -8.93
CA GLN A 107 1.38 6.44 -7.90
C GLN A 107 2.72 7.17 -7.97
N ALA A 108 3.84 6.46 -8.18
CA ALA A 108 5.15 7.07 -8.35
C ALA A 108 5.25 7.95 -9.62
N PHE A 109 4.62 7.56 -10.73
CA PHE A 109 4.55 8.37 -11.95
C PHE A 109 3.67 9.61 -11.78
N ASP A 110 2.50 9.48 -11.16
CA ASP A 110 1.59 10.60 -10.90
C ASP A 110 2.20 11.60 -9.91
N ALA A 111 2.99 11.12 -8.93
CA ALA A 111 3.79 11.95 -8.05
C ALA A 111 4.88 12.75 -8.79
N LYS A 112 5.54 12.15 -9.78
CA LYS A 112 6.53 12.85 -10.64
C LYS A 112 5.89 14.01 -11.40
N LYS A 113 4.66 13.83 -11.88
CA LYS A 113 3.91 14.87 -12.60
C LYS A 113 3.31 15.94 -11.67
N GLY A 114 3.51 15.81 -10.36
CA GLY A 114 2.91 16.71 -9.39
C GLY A 114 1.38 16.68 -9.44
N LEU A 115 0.76 15.54 -9.78
CA LEU A 115 -0.70 15.33 -9.84
C LEU A 115 -1.21 14.56 -8.60
N TRP A 116 -0.30 14.12 -7.74
CA TRP A 116 -0.58 13.30 -6.57
C TRP A 116 0.22 13.83 -5.37
N PRO A 117 -0.40 13.99 -4.18
CA PRO A 117 -1.70 13.49 -3.75
C PRO A 117 -2.89 14.44 -4.01
N LYS A 118 -3.97 13.93 -4.62
CA LYS A 118 -5.16 14.71 -5.06
C LYS A 118 -5.89 15.46 -3.93
N ARG A 119 -5.88 14.92 -2.70
CA ARG A 119 -6.61 15.51 -1.57
C ARG A 119 -5.99 16.81 -1.08
N GLU A 120 -4.66 16.87 -1.04
CA GLU A 120 -3.96 18.10 -0.65
C GLU A 120 -3.91 19.12 -1.77
N GLN A 121 -3.87 18.70 -3.04
CA GLN A 121 -4.05 19.62 -4.16
C GLN A 121 -5.40 20.33 -4.11
N LYS A 122 -6.48 19.60 -3.80
CA LYS A 122 -7.80 20.21 -3.59
C LYS A 122 -7.82 21.18 -2.40
N LEU A 123 -7.09 20.86 -1.32
CA LEU A 123 -7.01 21.74 -0.15
C LEU A 123 -6.18 22.99 -0.42
N LEU A 124 -5.07 22.87 -1.16
CA LEU A 124 -4.25 24.00 -1.62
C LEU A 124 -5.02 24.86 -2.63
N ALA A 125 -5.70 24.26 -3.60
CA ALA A 125 -6.54 24.98 -4.55
C ALA A 125 -7.70 25.73 -3.87
N LYS A 126 -8.34 25.12 -2.84
CA LYS A 126 -9.34 25.82 -2.03
C LYS A 126 -8.73 26.97 -1.21
N GLY A 127 -7.55 26.78 -0.63
CA GLY A 127 -6.87 27.82 0.13
C GLY A 127 -6.49 29.03 -0.74
N HIS A 128 -5.98 28.79 -1.96
CA HIS A 128 -5.70 29.85 -2.93
C HIS A 128 -6.97 30.59 -3.38
N ALA A 129 -8.07 29.87 -3.65
CA ALA A 129 -9.33 30.49 -4.04
C ALA A 129 -9.92 31.40 -2.94
N VAL A 130 -9.69 31.06 -1.66
CA VAL A 130 -10.10 31.91 -0.53
C VAL A 130 -9.25 33.18 -0.47
N LEU A 131 -7.92 33.06 -0.60
CA LEU A 131 -7.02 34.22 -0.61
C LEU A 131 -7.27 35.16 -1.81
N GLU A 132 -7.57 34.62 -2.98
CA GLU A 132 -7.95 35.40 -4.16
C GLU A 132 -9.25 36.18 -3.91
N SER A 133 -10.24 35.55 -3.26
CA SER A 133 -11.52 36.18 -2.92
C SER A 133 -11.41 37.26 -1.84
N GLU A 134 -10.43 37.16 -0.94
CA GLU A 134 -10.12 38.20 0.06
C GLU A 134 -9.38 39.39 -0.57
N SER A 135 -8.44 39.16 -1.50
CA SER A 135 -7.74 40.25 -2.20
C SER A 135 -8.65 41.10 -3.09
N ILE A 136 -9.74 40.52 -3.61
CA ILE A 136 -10.76 41.23 -4.41
C ILE A 136 -11.68 42.08 -3.51
N ARG A 137 -11.80 41.73 -2.21
CA ARG A 137 -12.67 42.45 -1.26
C ARG A 137 -12.03 43.68 -0.63
N ASP A 138 -10.70 43.76 -0.56
CA ASP A 138 -9.97 44.94 -0.09
C ASP A 138 -8.99 45.45 -1.16
N PRO A 139 -9.43 46.32 -2.09
CA PRO A 139 -8.58 46.92 -3.12
C PRO A 139 -7.71 48.08 -2.60
N HIS A 140 -7.66 48.31 -1.29
CA HIS A 140 -6.99 49.46 -0.66
C HIS A 140 -5.86 49.03 0.28
N ILE A 141 -4.87 48.32 -0.27
CA ILE A 141 -3.47 48.35 0.17
C ILE A 141 -2.60 48.43 -1.07
#